data_AF-A0A3M1LHF9-F1
#
_entry.id   AF-A0A3M1LHF9-F1
#
_cell.length_a   1.000
_cell.length_b   1.000
_cell.length_c   1.000
_cell.angle_alpha   90.00
_cell.angle_beta   90.00
_cell.angle_gamma   90.00
#
_symmetry.space_group_name_H-M   'P 1'
#
loop_
_entity.id
_entity.type
_entity.pdbx_description
1 polymer ?
#
loop_
_entity_poly.entity_id
_entity_poly.type
_entity_poly.pdbx_seq_one_letter_code
_entity_poly.pdbx_strand_id
1 'polypeptide(L)'
;MELSYDYKNTKSSKKAKTIFSVLASANRVDILKILNSKGPLTYSELKEYAGFKSKKESGKFAYHLRKLTKQSLIALNRGEKKYTITNLGKLVLNLVRQIEERSIVESGKIYIRTTERFQEFNTQRVMQLLIRDAGASPEIANKIAEEVESKIFKLNLSYLTEPILLEIINNTLLEHGYEEYRERLSRVGIVASELHKFFSRYNIDGLMYRLTNNILEEYMLFSYLPKDIADQHIEGNINIPSGLNAITYDTLFIDVTSIDNYKDPYSLLQLSSLIKEASKEVVFTNIKFDLTSDEIARLFDILTYNTNALLSFVVKDDKENVLE
;
A
#
# COMPACT_ATOMS: atom_id res chain seq x y z
N MET A 1 -52.04 17.30 17.31
CA MET A 1 -52.19 15.84 17.17
C MET A 1 -50.81 15.23 17.41
N GLU A 2 -50.45 15.04 18.67
CA GLU A 2 -49.17 14.42 19.05
C GLU A 2 -49.24 12.92 18.78
N LEU A 3 -48.40 12.45 17.87
CA LEU A 3 -48.20 11.01 17.65
C LEU A 3 -47.31 10.48 18.78
N SER A 4 -47.96 10.09 19.89
CA SER A 4 -47.36 9.25 20.92
C SER A 4 -47.00 7.89 20.32
N TYR A 5 -45.76 7.72 19.89
CA TYR A 5 -45.21 6.41 19.53
C TYR A 5 -45.06 5.57 20.80
N ASP A 6 -46.06 4.72 21.06
CA ASP A 6 -46.06 3.75 22.13
C ASP A 6 -44.96 2.69 21.87
N TYR A 7 -43.79 2.88 22.49
CA TYR A 7 -42.66 1.94 22.47
C TYR A 7 -43.01 0.67 23.28
N LYS A 8 -43.98 -0.11 22.81
CA LYS A 8 -44.19 -1.47 23.33
C LYS A 8 -42.93 -2.30 23.07
N ASN A 9 -42.36 -2.79 24.16
CA ASN A 9 -41.12 -3.57 24.29
C ASN A 9 -41.21 -4.90 23.52
N THR A 10 -40.97 -4.86 22.20
CA THR A 10 -40.92 -6.04 21.34
C THR A 10 -39.59 -6.77 21.49
N LYS A 11 -39.57 -8.11 21.33
CA LYS A 11 -38.36 -8.97 21.38
C LYS A 11 -37.18 -8.42 20.54
N SER A 12 -37.46 -7.65 19.48
CA SER A 12 -36.47 -6.98 18.64
C SER A 12 -35.64 -5.92 19.40
N SER A 13 -36.28 -5.09 20.24
CA SER A 13 -35.60 -4.11 21.10
C SER A 13 -34.64 -4.78 22.09
N LYS A 14 -35.02 -5.96 22.62
CA LYS A 14 -34.17 -6.74 23.53
C LYS A 14 -32.91 -7.27 22.84
N LYS A 15 -33.01 -7.73 21.59
CA LYS A 15 -31.86 -8.22 20.81
C LYS A 15 -30.89 -7.09 20.46
N ALA A 16 -31.40 -5.92 20.10
CA ALA A 16 -30.57 -4.74 19.87
C ALA A 16 -29.80 -4.33 21.15
N LYS A 17 -30.49 -4.26 22.29
CA LYS A 17 -29.87 -3.96 23.60
C LYS A 17 -28.74 -4.93 23.95
N THR A 18 -28.92 -6.23 23.71
CA THR A 18 -27.87 -7.22 23.99
C THR A 18 -26.67 -7.07 23.07
N ILE A 19 -26.87 -6.74 21.79
CA ILE A 19 -25.78 -6.43 20.87
C ILE A 19 -25.01 -5.19 21.34
N PHE A 20 -25.68 -4.08 21.68
CA PHE A 20 -25.02 -2.89 22.19
C PHE A 20 -24.22 -3.16 23.49
N SER A 21 -24.75 -3.97 24.40
CA SER A 21 -24.01 -4.38 25.61
C SER A 21 -22.74 -5.18 25.32
N VAL A 22 -22.69 -5.85 24.16
CA VAL A 22 -21.50 -6.57 23.69
C VAL A 22 -20.47 -5.62 23.08
N LEU A 23 -20.89 -4.49 22.52
CA LEU A 23 -19.98 -3.50 21.93
C LEU A 23 -19.36 -2.56 22.96
N ALA A 24 -19.95 -2.44 24.15
CA ALA A 24 -19.42 -1.61 25.24
C ALA A 24 -18.00 -1.98 25.75
N SER A 25 -17.34 -2.99 25.19
CA SER A 25 -15.96 -3.36 25.55
C SER A 25 -15.06 -3.21 24.33
N ALA A 26 -14.02 -2.37 24.46
CA ALA A 26 -13.01 -2.14 23.43
C ALA A 26 -12.44 -3.45 22.87
N ASN A 27 -11.98 -4.37 23.73
CA ASN A 27 -11.45 -5.68 23.30
C ASN A 27 -12.38 -6.45 22.34
N ARG A 28 -13.71 -6.38 22.52
CA ARG A 28 -14.66 -7.08 21.64
C ARG A 28 -14.83 -6.39 20.30
N VAL A 29 -14.79 -5.06 20.29
CA VAL A 29 -14.75 -4.27 19.05
C VAL A 29 -13.45 -4.54 18.31
N ASP A 30 -12.31 -4.60 19.00
CA ASP A 30 -11.00 -4.88 18.41
C ASP A 30 -10.94 -6.27 17.79
N ILE A 31 -11.49 -7.29 18.47
CA ILE A 31 -11.62 -8.64 17.89
C ILE A 31 -12.45 -8.63 16.59
N LEU A 32 -13.55 -7.86 16.54
CA LEU A 32 -14.35 -7.72 15.32
C LEU A 32 -13.57 -7.00 14.21
N LYS A 33 -12.82 -5.94 14.55
CA LYS A 33 -11.94 -5.21 13.61
C LYS A 33 -10.90 -6.15 13.00
N ILE A 34 -10.21 -6.92 13.83
CA ILE A 34 -9.16 -7.87 13.40
C ILE A 34 -9.73 -8.93 12.46
N LEU A 35 -10.88 -9.55 12.80
CA LEU A 35 -11.51 -10.55 11.93
C LEU A 35 -12.03 -9.95 10.61
N ASN A 36 -12.47 -8.69 10.63
CA ASN A 36 -12.90 -8.00 9.42
C ASN A 36 -11.72 -7.63 8.50
N SER A 37 -10.56 -7.29 9.06
CA SER A 37 -9.38 -6.89 8.28
C SER A 37 -8.52 -8.07 7.82
N LYS A 38 -8.30 -9.08 8.68
CA LYS A 38 -7.41 -10.22 8.41
C LYS A 38 -8.14 -11.47 7.91
N GLY A 39 -9.47 -11.47 7.93
CA GLY A 39 -10.26 -12.64 7.55
C GLY A 39 -10.30 -13.73 8.62
N PRO A 40 -10.58 -15.00 8.24
CA PRO A 40 -10.76 -16.08 9.20
C PRO A 40 -9.48 -16.46 9.95
N LEU A 41 -9.53 -16.49 11.29
CA LEU A 41 -8.38 -16.73 12.17
C LEU A 41 -8.63 -17.82 13.20
N THR A 42 -7.61 -18.61 13.52
CA THR A 42 -7.66 -19.59 14.63
C THR A 42 -7.72 -18.89 15.99
N TYR A 43 -8.04 -19.65 17.04
CA TYR A 43 -8.06 -19.14 18.40
C TYR A 43 -6.74 -18.49 18.82
N SER A 44 -5.60 -19.14 18.52
CA SER A 44 -4.27 -18.67 18.94
C SER A 44 -3.87 -17.40 18.18
N GLU A 45 -4.05 -17.37 16.85
CA GLU A 45 -3.75 -16.19 16.04
C GLU A 45 -4.57 -14.99 16.48
N LEU A 46 -5.89 -15.17 16.65
CA LEU A 46 -6.77 -14.09 17.06
C LEU A 46 -6.46 -13.59 18.48
N LYS A 47 -6.07 -14.49 19.39
CA LYS A 47 -5.65 -14.14 20.74
C LYS A 47 -4.39 -13.27 20.72
N GLU A 48 -3.42 -13.64 19.90
CA GLU A 48 -2.16 -12.93 19.73
C GLU A 48 -2.38 -11.55 19.11
N TYR A 49 -3.12 -11.46 18.00
CA TYR A 49 -3.45 -10.19 17.36
C TYR A 49 -4.26 -9.24 18.25
N ALA A 50 -5.13 -9.78 19.10
CA ALA A 50 -5.90 -8.99 20.06
C ALA A 50 -5.09 -8.57 21.31
N GLY A 51 -3.78 -8.87 21.36
CA GLY A 51 -2.87 -8.42 22.41
C GLY A 51 -2.90 -9.25 23.70
N PHE A 52 -3.59 -10.39 23.73
CA PHE A 52 -3.65 -11.27 24.91
C PHE A 52 -2.46 -12.24 24.92
N LYS A 53 -1.28 -11.77 25.31
CA LYS A 53 -0.04 -12.55 25.16
C LYS A 53 0.14 -13.63 26.23
N SER A 54 -0.36 -13.44 27.45
CA SER A 54 -0.08 -14.37 28.55
C SER A 54 -1.01 -15.60 28.59
N LYS A 55 -0.53 -16.71 29.18
CA LYS A 55 -1.36 -17.92 29.40
C LYS A 55 -2.53 -17.65 30.36
N LYS A 56 -2.31 -16.80 31.38
CA LYS A 56 -3.32 -16.41 32.39
C LYS A 56 -4.51 -15.66 31.77
N GLU A 57 -4.29 -14.96 30.67
CA GLU A 57 -5.32 -14.19 29.97
C GLU A 57 -6.18 -15.00 29.01
N SER A 58 -5.86 -16.28 28.79
CA SER A 58 -6.61 -17.15 27.87
C SER A 58 -8.09 -17.26 28.26
N GLY A 59 -8.40 -17.35 29.55
CA GLY A 59 -9.79 -17.41 30.02
C GLY A 59 -10.57 -16.12 29.73
N LYS A 60 -9.91 -14.97 29.87
CA LYS A 60 -10.48 -13.65 29.57
C LYS A 60 -10.76 -13.49 28.07
N PHE A 61 -9.83 -13.91 27.22
CA PHE A 61 -10.03 -13.90 25.77
C PHE A 61 -11.16 -14.84 25.33
N ALA A 62 -11.18 -16.08 25.84
CA ALA A 62 -12.27 -17.03 25.57
C ALA A 62 -13.64 -16.49 25.99
N TYR A 63 -13.71 -15.72 27.09
CA TYR A 63 -14.93 -15.03 27.51
C TYR A 63 -15.41 -14.02 26.46
N HIS A 64 -14.51 -13.20 25.90
CA HIS A 64 -14.87 -12.25 24.85
C HIS A 64 -15.42 -12.95 23.60
N LEU A 65 -14.75 -14.02 23.13
CA LEU A 65 -15.23 -14.81 21.99
C LEU A 65 -16.60 -15.42 22.25
N ARG A 66 -16.82 -16.04 23.41
CA ARG A 66 -18.14 -16.60 23.77
C ARG A 66 -19.25 -15.56 23.73
N LYS A 67 -18.99 -14.33 24.20
CA LYS A 67 -19.98 -13.25 24.16
C LYS A 67 -20.29 -12.80 22.74
N LEU A 68 -19.28 -12.69 21.88
CA LEU A 68 -19.43 -12.34 20.47
C LEU A 68 -20.18 -13.43 19.68
N THR A 69 -19.82 -14.70 19.87
CA THR A 69 -20.50 -15.85 19.22
C THR A 69 -21.94 -15.98 19.70
N LYS A 70 -22.22 -15.76 20.99
CA LYS A 70 -23.58 -15.83 21.54
C LYS A 70 -24.53 -14.81 20.89
N GLN A 71 -24.02 -13.66 20.45
CA GLN A 71 -24.81 -12.66 19.71
C GLN A 71 -24.71 -12.80 18.19
N SER A 72 -24.12 -13.89 17.70
CA SER A 72 -23.92 -14.15 16.27
C SER A 72 -23.15 -13.05 15.54
N LEU A 73 -22.26 -12.33 16.25
CA LEU A 73 -21.37 -11.32 15.63
C LEU A 73 -20.14 -11.97 15.00
N ILE A 74 -19.74 -13.13 15.52
CA ILE A 74 -18.70 -13.99 14.96
C ILE A 74 -19.22 -15.44 14.90
N ALA A 75 -18.68 -16.23 14.00
CA ALA A 75 -18.95 -17.66 13.87
C ALA A 75 -17.64 -18.45 13.91
N LEU A 76 -17.68 -19.68 14.42
CA LEU A 76 -16.56 -20.62 14.38
C LEU A 76 -16.84 -21.66 13.30
N ASN A 77 -16.02 -21.71 12.26
CA ASN A 77 -15.98 -22.85 11.35
C ASN A 77 -15.29 -24.01 12.06
N ARG A 78 -16.05 -25.07 12.38
CA ARG A 78 -15.53 -26.23 13.12
C ARG A 78 -14.56 -27.08 12.31
N GLY A 79 -14.71 -27.13 10.98
CA GLY A 79 -13.81 -27.88 10.11
C GLY A 79 -12.42 -27.26 10.08
N GLU A 80 -12.37 -25.94 9.88
CA GLU A 80 -11.10 -25.20 9.82
C GLU A 80 -10.57 -24.73 11.17
N LYS A 81 -11.38 -24.83 12.23
CA LYS A 81 -11.11 -24.25 13.57
C LYS A 81 -10.82 -22.74 13.52
N LYS A 82 -11.39 -22.05 12.54
CA LYS A 82 -11.23 -20.60 12.32
C LYS A 82 -12.51 -19.83 12.68
N TYR A 83 -12.33 -18.73 13.40
CA TYR A 83 -13.36 -17.73 13.64
C TYR A 83 -13.46 -16.79 12.46
N THR A 84 -14.68 -16.40 12.09
CA THR A 84 -14.97 -15.41 11.05
C THR A 84 -16.01 -14.41 11.54
N ILE A 85 -15.97 -13.19 11.03
CA ILE A 85 -17.00 -12.17 11.29
C ILE A 85 -18.26 -12.48 10.47
N THR A 86 -19.44 -12.36 11.08
CA THR A 86 -20.71 -12.55 10.36
C THR A 86 -21.16 -11.27 9.67
N ASN A 87 -22.16 -11.36 8.78
CA ASN A 87 -22.77 -10.15 8.17
C ASN A 87 -23.35 -9.20 9.23
N LEU A 88 -23.92 -9.74 10.32
CA LEU A 88 -24.39 -8.94 11.44
C LEU A 88 -23.22 -8.26 12.16
N GLY A 89 -22.11 -8.99 12.38
CA GLY A 89 -20.88 -8.41 12.93
C GLY A 89 -20.36 -7.26 12.08
N LYS A 90 -20.34 -7.41 10.75
CA LYS A 90 -19.94 -6.36 9.79
C LYS A 90 -20.86 -5.14 9.86
N LEU A 91 -22.17 -5.34 9.87
CA LEU A 91 -23.16 -4.26 10.00
C LEU A 91 -22.95 -3.49 11.30
N VAL A 92 -22.82 -4.21 12.41
CA VAL A 92 -22.60 -3.63 13.74
C VAL A 92 -21.29 -2.85 13.79
N LEU A 93 -20.21 -3.38 13.23
CA LEU A 93 -18.93 -2.69 13.16
C LEU A 93 -19.02 -1.39 12.34
N ASN A 94 -19.77 -1.41 11.23
CA ASN A 94 -20.03 -0.21 10.44
C ASN A 94 -20.85 0.83 11.22
N LEU A 95 -21.87 0.40 11.99
CA LEU A 95 -22.64 1.30 12.84
C LEU A 95 -21.78 1.92 13.95
N VAL A 96 -20.91 1.14 14.59
CA VAL A 96 -19.95 1.66 15.58
C VAL A 96 -19.07 2.73 14.93
N ARG A 97 -18.50 2.45 13.75
CA ARG A 97 -17.72 3.44 12.98
C ARG A 97 -18.53 4.70 12.68
N GLN A 98 -19.78 4.57 12.24
CA GLN A 98 -20.64 5.73 11.94
C GLN A 98 -20.97 6.56 13.19
N ILE A 99 -21.17 5.90 14.35
CA ILE A 99 -21.40 6.60 15.62
C ILE A 99 -20.14 7.33 16.05
N GLU A 100 -18.97 6.67 16.00
CA GLU A 100 -17.67 7.30 16.27
C GLU A 100 -17.43 8.50 15.34
N GLU A 101 -17.72 8.36 14.04
CA GLU A 101 -17.63 9.44 13.04
C GLU A 101 -18.54 10.62 13.36
N ARG A 102 -19.79 10.37 13.73
CA ARG A 102 -20.73 11.45 14.08
C ARG A 102 -20.41 12.12 15.41
N SER A 103 -20.01 11.35 16.43
CA SER A 103 -19.65 11.92 17.73
C SER A 103 -18.40 12.79 17.64
N ILE A 104 -17.51 12.49 16.70
CA ILE A 104 -16.36 13.34 16.35
C ILE A 104 -16.83 14.69 15.82
N VAL A 105 -17.72 14.71 14.82
CA VAL A 105 -18.23 15.96 14.21
C VAL A 105 -18.94 16.84 15.23
N GLU A 106 -19.68 16.23 16.15
CA GLU A 106 -20.44 16.96 17.18
C GLU A 106 -19.56 17.51 18.32
N SER A 107 -18.29 17.08 18.44
CA SER A 107 -17.40 17.49 19.54
C SER A 107 -16.81 18.90 19.39
N GLY A 108 -16.98 19.54 18.23
CA GLY A 108 -16.41 20.87 17.92
C GLY A 108 -14.88 20.86 17.72
N LYS A 109 -14.23 19.70 17.78
CA LYS A 109 -12.81 19.51 17.50
C LYS A 109 -12.59 19.07 16.06
N ILE A 110 -11.43 19.40 15.52
CA ILE A 110 -11.03 18.99 14.17
C ILE A 110 -10.39 17.60 14.24
N TYR A 111 -10.82 16.70 13.37
CA TYR A 111 -10.24 15.37 13.24
C TYR A 111 -9.69 15.13 11.83
N ILE A 112 -8.58 14.39 11.78
CA ILE A 112 -7.94 13.89 10.57
C ILE A 112 -8.26 12.40 10.44
N ARG A 113 -8.91 12.02 9.36
CA ARG A 113 -9.09 10.65 8.89
C ARG A 113 -7.80 10.15 8.25
N THR A 114 -7.18 9.19 8.90
CA THR A 114 -6.08 8.41 8.34
C THR A 114 -6.63 7.14 7.69
N THR A 115 -5.78 6.34 7.05
CA THR A 115 -6.16 5.05 6.43
C THR A 115 -6.83 4.09 7.42
N GLU A 116 -6.49 4.17 8.70
CA GLU A 116 -6.92 3.23 9.73
C GLU A 116 -7.92 3.80 10.75
N ARG A 117 -7.83 5.10 11.07
CA ARG A 117 -8.61 5.71 12.16
C ARG A 117 -8.75 7.21 12.02
N PHE A 118 -9.64 7.79 12.82
CA PHE A 118 -9.67 9.23 13.06
C PHE A 118 -8.69 9.60 14.17
N GLN A 119 -8.00 10.72 14.01
CA GLN A 119 -7.07 11.28 14.97
C GLN A 119 -7.42 12.75 15.18
N GLU A 120 -7.34 13.23 16.42
CA GLU A 120 -7.51 14.66 16.69
C GLU A 120 -6.39 15.46 16.00
N PHE A 121 -6.77 16.58 15.37
CA PHE A 121 -5.81 17.49 14.77
C PHE A 121 -4.86 18.03 15.85
N ASN A 122 -3.58 18.10 15.52
CA ASN A 122 -2.57 18.59 16.44
C ASN A 122 -1.53 19.41 15.67
N THR A 123 -1.49 20.71 15.94
CA THR A 123 -0.56 21.68 15.34
C THR A 123 0.90 21.28 15.51
N GLN A 124 1.27 20.67 16.64
CA GLN A 124 2.64 20.18 16.87
C GLN A 124 3.05 19.10 15.86
N ARG A 125 2.11 18.28 15.37
CA ARG A 125 2.42 17.28 14.34
C ARG A 125 2.68 17.92 12.99
N VAL A 126 1.97 19.01 12.66
CA VAL A 126 2.23 19.79 11.45
C VAL A 126 3.62 20.42 11.53
N MET A 127 3.99 21.01 12.67
CA MET A 127 5.34 21.54 12.90
C MET A 127 6.41 20.45 12.74
N GLN A 128 6.22 19.29 13.37
CA GLN A 128 7.16 18.17 13.27
C GLN A 128 7.31 17.67 11.84
N LEU A 129 6.23 17.60 11.07
CA LEU A 129 6.26 17.24 9.66
C LEU A 129 7.07 18.25 8.85
N LEU A 130 6.84 19.56 9.05
CA LEU A 130 7.58 20.62 8.36
C LEU A 130 9.08 20.59 8.69
N ILE A 131 9.45 20.36 9.95
CA ILE A 131 10.86 20.28 10.35
C ILE A 131 11.51 19.01 9.81
N ARG A 132 10.87 17.85 9.96
CA ARG A 132 11.45 16.55 9.62
C ARG A 132 11.48 16.29 8.12
N ASP A 133 10.37 16.57 7.43
CA ASP A 133 10.19 16.15 6.04
C ASP A 133 10.52 17.29 5.07
N ALA A 134 10.22 18.54 5.43
CA ALA A 134 10.57 19.70 4.60
C ALA A 134 11.94 20.32 4.97
N GLY A 135 12.48 20.02 6.15
CA GLY A 135 13.71 20.64 6.63
C GLY A 135 13.56 22.13 6.97
N ALA A 136 12.35 22.58 7.31
CA ALA A 136 12.08 23.95 7.71
C ALA A 136 12.65 24.26 9.11
N SER A 137 13.03 25.52 9.35
CA SER A 137 13.41 25.95 10.71
C SER A 137 12.23 25.87 11.67
N PRO A 138 12.45 25.70 12.99
CA PRO A 138 11.36 25.68 13.96
C PRO A 138 10.47 26.93 13.93
N GLU A 139 11.05 28.09 13.62
CA GLU A 139 10.35 29.38 13.51
C GLU A 139 9.38 29.39 12.31
N ILE A 140 9.85 28.99 11.13
CA ILE A 140 9.03 28.89 9.92
C ILE A 140 7.95 27.81 10.11
N ALA A 141 8.33 26.66 10.66
CA ALA A 141 7.41 25.56 10.92
C ALA A 141 6.28 25.97 11.88
N ASN A 142 6.59 26.72 12.95
CA ASN A 142 5.58 27.24 13.87
C ASN A 142 4.61 28.18 13.17
N LYS A 143 5.14 29.18 12.45
CA LYS A 143 4.33 30.16 11.71
C LYS A 143 3.37 29.49 10.73
N ILE A 144 3.87 28.57 9.91
CA ILE A 144 3.04 27.87 8.92
C ILE A 144 2.02 26.96 9.60
N ALA A 145 2.39 26.27 10.68
CA ALA A 145 1.46 25.40 11.40
C ALA A 145 0.29 26.16 12.05
N GLU A 146 0.56 27.32 12.66
CA GLU A 146 -0.48 28.20 13.23
C GLU A 146 -1.46 28.70 12.15
N GLU A 147 -0.94 29.08 10.98
CA GLU A 147 -1.79 29.53 9.88
C GLU A 147 -2.62 28.38 9.28
N VAL A 148 -2.02 27.20 9.11
CA VAL A 148 -2.73 25.99 8.67
C VAL A 148 -3.87 25.66 9.65
N GLU A 149 -3.63 25.73 10.95
CA GLU A 149 -4.67 25.54 11.97
C GLU A 149 -5.81 26.56 11.80
N SER A 150 -5.49 27.84 11.63
CA SER A 150 -6.49 28.89 11.39
C SER A 150 -7.31 28.64 10.12
N LYS A 151 -6.68 28.24 9.02
CA LYS A 151 -7.34 27.91 7.75
C LYS A 151 -8.28 26.71 7.91
N ILE A 152 -7.80 25.65 8.56
CA ILE A 152 -8.60 24.45 8.80
C ILE A 152 -9.86 24.78 9.61
N PHE A 153 -9.72 25.61 10.65
CA PHE A 153 -10.85 26.03 11.47
C PHE A 153 -11.90 26.80 10.65
N LYS A 154 -11.47 27.65 9.72
CA LYS A 154 -12.36 28.42 8.82
C LYS A 154 -13.10 27.57 7.79
N LEU A 155 -12.52 26.45 7.36
CA LEU A 155 -13.14 25.57 6.36
C LEU A 155 -14.39 24.85 6.88
N ASN A 156 -14.62 24.80 8.20
CA ASN A 156 -15.78 24.20 8.85
C ASN A 156 -16.08 22.76 8.36
N LEU A 157 -15.02 21.98 8.14
CA LEU A 157 -15.12 20.61 7.66
C LEU A 157 -15.40 19.65 8.82
N SER A 158 -16.30 18.70 8.61
CA SER A 158 -16.61 17.64 9.57
C SER A 158 -15.39 16.78 9.94
N TYR A 159 -14.49 16.54 8.98
CA TYR A 159 -13.19 15.92 9.16
C TYR A 159 -12.31 16.23 7.95
N LEU A 160 -11.00 16.12 8.11
CA LEU A 160 -10.03 16.20 7.00
C LEU A 160 -9.43 14.83 6.73
N THR A 161 -8.86 14.61 5.55
CA THR A 161 -7.98 13.47 5.31
C THR A 161 -6.52 13.93 5.37
N GLU A 162 -5.57 13.01 5.58
CA GLU A 162 -4.14 13.36 5.53
C GLU A 162 -3.71 14.03 4.20
N PRO A 163 -4.17 13.58 3.02
CA PRO A 163 -3.90 14.30 1.77
C PRO A 163 -4.42 15.74 1.76
N ILE A 164 -5.64 15.99 2.23
CA ILE A 164 -6.21 17.36 2.28
C ILE A 164 -5.41 18.24 3.23
N LEU A 165 -4.98 17.71 4.39
CA LEU A 165 -4.11 18.45 5.30
C LEU A 165 -2.80 18.87 4.62
N LEU A 166 -2.16 17.96 3.88
CA LEU A 166 -0.95 18.27 3.12
C LEU A 166 -1.19 19.28 2.00
N GLU A 167 -2.34 19.23 1.32
CA GLU A 167 -2.70 20.26 0.32
C GLU A 167 -2.80 21.65 0.94
N ILE A 168 -3.43 21.77 2.13
CA ILE A 168 -3.53 23.05 2.86
C ILE A 168 -2.13 23.53 3.29
N ILE A 169 -1.28 22.63 3.77
CA ILE A 169 0.12 22.96 4.15
C ILE A 169 0.89 23.47 2.92
N ASN A 170 0.88 22.71 1.82
CA ASN A 170 1.59 23.06 0.60
C ASN A 170 1.10 24.38 0.00
N ASN A 171 -0.21 24.61 0.01
CA ASN A 171 -0.79 25.88 -0.42
C ASN A 171 -0.32 27.05 0.48
N THR A 172 -0.29 26.86 1.80
CA THR A 172 0.18 27.89 2.75
C THR A 172 1.68 28.19 2.59
N LEU A 173 2.50 27.17 2.29
CA LEU A 173 3.91 27.35 1.94
C LEU A 173 4.08 28.19 0.66
N LEU A 174 3.29 27.91 -0.38
CA LEU A 174 3.32 28.66 -1.64
C LEU A 174 2.90 30.12 -1.46
N GLU A 175 1.86 30.40 -0.67
CA GLU A 175 1.44 31.76 -0.35
C GLU A 175 2.55 32.59 0.33
N HIS A 176 3.45 31.93 1.05
CA HIS A 176 4.61 32.53 1.69
C HIS A 176 5.86 32.59 0.81
N GLY A 177 5.81 32.06 -0.41
CA GLY A 177 6.97 31.94 -1.30
C GLY A 177 7.97 30.86 -0.89
N TYR A 178 7.58 29.93 -0.01
CA TYR A 178 8.45 28.84 0.45
C TYR A 178 8.40 27.63 -0.49
N GLU A 179 8.77 27.84 -1.76
CA GLU A 179 8.75 26.81 -2.80
C GLU A 179 9.66 25.62 -2.46
N GLU A 180 10.84 25.88 -1.86
CA GLU A 180 11.80 24.84 -1.48
C GLU A 180 11.23 23.81 -0.48
N TYR A 181 10.41 24.25 0.48
CA TYR A 181 9.78 23.35 1.45
C TYR A 181 8.62 22.59 0.83
N ARG A 182 7.84 23.26 -0.05
CA ARG A 182 6.76 22.62 -0.79
C ARG A 182 7.29 21.52 -1.71
N GLU A 183 8.42 21.75 -2.37
CA GLU A 183 9.05 20.77 -3.26
C GLU A 183 9.41 19.49 -2.50
N ARG A 184 10.00 19.61 -1.31
CA ARG A 184 10.33 18.47 -0.44
C ARG A 184 9.10 17.72 0.10
N LEU A 185 7.97 18.40 0.23
CA LEU A 185 6.68 17.80 0.63
C LEU A 185 5.81 17.36 -0.56
N SER A 186 6.32 17.47 -1.79
CA SER A 186 5.58 17.07 -2.97
C SER A 186 5.34 15.56 -2.96
N ARG A 187 4.16 15.16 -3.43
CA ARG A 187 3.79 13.75 -3.57
C ARG A 187 3.88 13.38 -5.04
N VAL A 188 4.50 12.25 -5.28
CA VAL A 188 4.50 11.56 -6.57
C VAL A 188 3.35 10.56 -6.57
N GLY A 189 2.56 10.51 -7.64
CA GLY A 189 1.40 9.66 -7.67
C GLY A 189 0.54 9.82 -8.91
N ILE A 190 -0.53 9.03 -8.97
CA ILE A 190 -1.40 9.00 -10.15
C ILE A 190 -2.74 9.59 -9.78
N VAL A 191 -3.27 10.42 -10.69
CA VAL A 191 -4.59 11.01 -10.53
C VAL A 191 -5.65 9.90 -10.49
N ALA A 192 -6.57 9.95 -9.51
CA ALA A 192 -7.56 8.87 -9.31
C ALA A 192 -8.39 8.55 -10.56
N SER A 193 -8.71 9.56 -11.38
CA SER A 193 -9.41 9.36 -12.66
C SER A 193 -8.58 8.59 -13.69
N GLU A 194 -7.26 8.73 -13.67
CA GLU A 194 -6.37 7.96 -14.54
C GLU A 194 -6.23 6.52 -14.05
N LEU A 195 -6.07 6.34 -12.73
CA LEU A 195 -6.05 5.01 -12.13
C LEU A 195 -7.31 4.21 -12.50
N HIS A 196 -8.48 4.85 -12.51
CA HIS A 196 -9.72 4.21 -12.94
C HIS A 196 -9.67 3.72 -14.40
N LYS A 197 -9.05 4.48 -15.31
CA LYS A 197 -8.85 4.08 -16.70
C LYS A 197 -7.88 2.90 -16.83
N PHE A 198 -6.92 2.76 -15.92
CA PHE A 198 -5.97 1.65 -15.98
C PHE A 198 -6.62 0.32 -15.60
N PHE A 199 -7.53 0.31 -14.63
CA PHE A 199 -8.25 -0.90 -14.23
C PHE A 199 -9.05 -1.56 -15.36
N SER A 200 -9.54 -0.78 -16.33
CA SER A 200 -10.29 -1.32 -17.48
C SER A 200 -9.42 -1.72 -18.67
N ARG A 201 -8.14 -1.29 -18.68
CA ARG A 201 -7.24 -1.44 -19.84
C ARG A 201 -6.16 -2.48 -19.64
N TYR A 202 -5.76 -2.75 -18.40
CA TYR A 202 -4.62 -3.62 -18.11
C TYR A 202 -5.03 -4.77 -17.20
N ASN A 203 -4.38 -5.92 -17.40
CA ASN A 203 -4.36 -7.00 -16.40
C ASN A 203 -3.51 -6.57 -15.19
N ILE A 204 -3.42 -7.41 -14.16
CA ILE A 204 -2.70 -7.08 -12.92
C ILE A 204 -1.23 -6.73 -13.19
N ASP A 205 -0.54 -7.52 -13.99
CA ASP A 205 0.89 -7.31 -14.28
C ASP A 205 1.11 -6.02 -15.08
N GLY A 206 0.30 -5.77 -16.11
CA GLY A 206 0.35 -4.54 -16.89
C GLY A 206 -0.03 -3.31 -16.05
N LEU A 207 -0.99 -3.44 -15.14
CA LEU A 207 -1.35 -2.37 -14.22
C LEU A 207 -0.16 -2.04 -13.31
N MET A 208 0.44 -3.05 -12.66
CA MET A 208 1.60 -2.87 -11.79
C MET A 208 2.74 -2.19 -12.55
N TYR A 209 3.07 -2.68 -13.75
CA TYR A 209 4.10 -2.07 -14.60
C TYR A 209 3.80 -0.59 -14.89
N ARG A 210 2.58 -0.25 -15.31
CA ARG A 210 2.20 1.11 -15.66
C ARG A 210 2.18 2.05 -14.46
N LEU A 211 1.70 1.58 -13.31
CA LEU A 211 1.72 2.37 -12.08
C LEU A 211 3.15 2.67 -11.65
N THR A 212 4.00 1.65 -11.60
CA THR A 212 5.40 1.79 -11.21
C THR A 212 6.15 2.70 -12.18
N ASN A 213 5.98 2.50 -13.49
CA ASN A 213 6.67 3.31 -14.49
C ASN A 213 6.30 4.79 -14.38
N ASN A 214 5.01 5.12 -14.29
CA ASN A 214 4.55 6.49 -14.18
C ASN A 214 5.06 7.17 -12.89
N ILE A 215 4.99 6.48 -11.76
CA ILE A 215 5.46 7.04 -10.47
C ILE A 215 6.96 7.29 -10.53
N LEU A 216 7.75 6.35 -11.04
CA LEU A 216 9.20 6.53 -11.14
C LEU A 216 9.59 7.62 -12.13
N GLU A 217 8.87 7.74 -13.24
CA GLU A 217 9.08 8.81 -14.23
C GLU A 217 8.78 10.18 -13.62
N GLU A 218 7.64 10.35 -12.94
CA GLU A 218 7.29 11.60 -12.28
C GLU A 218 8.30 11.96 -11.17
N TYR A 219 8.68 10.99 -10.33
CA TYR A 219 9.73 11.20 -9.32
C TYR A 219 11.06 11.64 -9.95
N MET A 220 11.44 11.01 -11.05
CA MET A 220 12.68 11.31 -11.75
C MET A 220 12.68 12.74 -12.28
N LEU A 221 11.60 13.16 -12.93
CA LEU A 221 11.49 14.49 -13.56
C LEU A 221 11.36 15.62 -12.56
N PHE A 222 10.65 15.42 -11.45
CA PHE A 222 10.29 16.50 -10.53
C PHE A 222 11.01 16.47 -9.18
N SER A 223 11.78 15.42 -8.88
CA SER A 223 12.43 15.29 -7.57
C SER A 223 13.87 14.79 -7.61
N TYR A 224 14.28 14.07 -8.67
CA TYR A 224 15.63 13.53 -8.77
C TYR A 224 16.53 14.32 -9.70
N LEU A 225 16.08 14.60 -10.92
CA LEU A 225 16.87 15.31 -11.91
C LEU A 225 16.96 16.81 -11.56
N PRO A 226 18.13 17.45 -11.78
CA PRO A 226 18.22 18.90 -11.83
C PRO A 226 17.22 19.46 -12.84
N LYS A 227 16.57 20.57 -12.50
CA LYS A 227 15.48 21.16 -13.30
C LYS A 227 15.89 21.40 -14.76
N ASP A 228 17.07 21.96 -14.99
CA ASP A 228 17.61 22.21 -16.33
C ASP A 228 17.78 20.92 -17.13
N ILE A 229 18.23 19.83 -16.50
CA ILE A 229 18.35 18.52 -17.15
C ILE A 229 16.98 17.90 -17.44
N ALA A 230 16.03 17.99 -16.51
CA ALA A 230 14.67 17.53 -16.72
C ALA A 230 13.99 18.29 -17.88
N ASP A 231 14.17 19.61 -17.94
CA ASP A 231 13.63 20.45 -19.02
C ASP A 231 14.23 20.05 -20.38
N GLN A 232 15.56 19.84 -20.48
CA GLN A 232 16.19 19.35 -21.70
C GLN A 232 15.65 17.98 -22.14
N HIS A 233 15.30 17.10 -21.20
CA HIS A 233 14.69 15.82 -21.51
C HIS A 233 13.26 15.96 -22.03
N ILE A 234 12.43 16.77 -21.36
CA ILE A 234 11.05 17.04 -21.74
C ILE A 234 10.97 17.71 -23.13
N GLU A 235 11.92 18.61 -23.43
CA GLU A 235 12.04 19.26 -24.74
C GLU A 235 12.54 18.32 -25.86
N GLY A 236 13.07 17.15 -25.49
CA GLY A 236 13.62 16.17 -26.44
C GLY A 236 15.05 16.46 -26.89
N ASN A 237 15.75 17.40 -26.24
CA ASN A 237 17.16 17.70 -26.54
C ASN A 237 18.10 16.59 -26.05
N ILE A 238 17.72 15.92 -24.96
CA ILE A 238 18.40 14.73 -24.43
C ILE A 238 17.37 13.63 -24.14
N ASN A 239 17.75 12.36 -24.27
CA ASN A 239 16.92 11.24 -23.88
C ASN A 239 17.52 10.53 -22.67
N ILE A 240 16.89 10.67 -21.51
CA ILE A 240 17.29 9.96 -20.30
C ILE A 240 16.29 8.81 -20.09
N PRO A 241 16.75 7.57 -19.89
CA PRO A 241 15.85 6.46 -19.55
C PRO A 241 15.00 6.82 -18.32
N SER A 242 13.67 6.78 -18.45
CA SER A 242 12.72 7.14 -17.39
C SER A 242 11.94 5.94 -16.85
N GLY A 243 11.25 6.13 -15.73
CA GLY A 243 10.39 5.12 -15.15
C GLY A 243 11.17 3.93 -14.58
N LEU A 244 10.71 2.71 -14.87
CA LEU A 244 11.43 1.49 -14.45
C LEU A 244 12.84 1.42 -15.03
N ASN A 245 13.02 1.96 -16.23
CA ASN A 245 14.30 1.95 -16.93
C ASN A 245 15.36 2.85 -16.30
N ALA A 246 14.98 3.75 -15.38
CA ALA A 246 15.90 4.62 -14.67
C ALA A 246 16.63 3.90 -13.52
N ILE A 247 16.08 2.78 -13.05
CA ILE A 247 16.58 2.03 -11.88
C ILE A 247 17.01 0.61 -12.22
N THR A 248 16.75 0.14 -13.44
CA THR A 248 17.23 -1.15 -13.95
C THR A 248 18.54 -0.98 -14.70
N TYR A 249 19.35 -2.05 -14.75
CA TYR A 249 20.56 -2.04 -15.58
C TYR A 249 20.16 -2.07 -17.06
N ASP A 250 20.92 -1.38 -17.92
CA ASP A 250 20.69 -1.49 -19.37
C ASP A 250 21.01 -2.91 -19.85
N THR A 251 22.21 -3.41 -19.49
CA THR A 251 22.66 -4.75 -19.85
C THR A 251 23.28 -5.44 -18.63
N LEU A 252 22.87 -6.66 -18.36
CA LEU A 252 23.45 -7.52 -17.32
C LEU A 252 24.21 -8.67 -17.97
N PHE A 253 25.51 -8.77 -17.69
CA PHE A 253 26.33 -9.89 -18.14
C PHE A 253 26.38 -10.97 -17.07
N ILE A 254 26.01 -12.20 -17.44
CA ILE A 254 26.02 -13.36 -16.55
C ILE A 254 26.98 -14.40 -17.12
N ASP A 255 28.00 -14.76 -16.34
CA ASP A 255 28.85 -15.90 -16.67
C ASP A 255 28.14 -17.19 -16.25
N VAL A 256 27.75 -18.01 -17.23
CA VAL A 256 26.99 -19.24 -16.93
C VAL A 256 27.81 -20.25 -16.15
N THR A 257 29.15 -20.19 -16.21
CA THR A 257 30.01 -21.12 -15.46
C THR A 257 29.91 -20.94 -13.95
N SER A 258 29.38 -19.80 -13.49
CA SER A 258 29.10 -19.53 -12.08
C SER A 258 27.80 -20.15 -11.57
N ILE A 259 27.00 -20.77 -12.45
CA ILE A 259 25.71 -21.37 -12.12
C ILE A 259 25.91 -22.87 -11.86
N ASP A 260 25.42 -23.35 -10.71
CA ASP A 260 25.41 -24.78 -10.41
C ASP A 260 24.61 -25.54 -11.47
N ASN A 261 25.21 -26.61 -12.00
CA ASN A 261 24.64 -27.41 -13.09
C ASN A 261 24.30 -26.60 -14.36
N TYR A 262 25.07 -25.57 -14.72
CA TYR A 262 24.81 -24.77 -15.95
C TYR A 262 24.76 -25.59 -17.25
N LYS A 263 25.34 -26.79 -17.27
CA LYS A 263 25.25 -27.73 -18.39
C LYS A 263 23.84 -28.29 -18.59
N ASP A 264 23.02 -28.29 -17.54
CA ASP A 264 21.59 -28.53 -17.62
C ASP A 264 20.89 -27.24 -18.06
N PRO A 265 20.31 -27.18 -19.27
CA PRO A 265 19.68 -25.97 -19.79
C PRO A 265 18.48 -25.52 -18.94
N TYR A 266 17.85 -26.44 -18.21
CA TYR A 266 16.75 -26.14 -17.29
C TYR A 266 17.19 -25.35 -16.04
N SER A 267 18.49 -25.30 -15.74
CA SER A 267 19.02 -24.43 -14.68
C SER A 267 18.87 -22.93 -15.03
N LEU A 268 18.98 -22.57 -16.31
CA LEU A 268 18.80 -21.19 -16.79
C LEU A 268 17.35 -20.71 -16.72
N LEU A 269 16.41 -21.65 -16.82
CA LEU A 269 14.97 -21.42 -16.71
C LEU A 269 14.57 -20.90 -15.33
N GLN A 270 15.27 -21.32 -14.27
CA GLN A 270 15.04 -20.80 -12.93
C GLN A 270 15.51 -19.34 -12.83
N LEU A 271 16.61 -19.01 -13.52
CA LEU A 271 17.20 -17.67 -13.53
C LEU A 271 16.41 -16.66 -14.37
N SER A 272 15.77 -17.07 -15.48
CA SER A 272 15.01 -16.14 -16.31
C SER A 272 13.91 -15.40 -15.53
N SER A 273 13.28 -16.09 -14.57
CA SER A 273 12.29 -15.49 -13.67
C SER A 273 12.90 -14.47 -12.68
N LEU A 274 14.13 -14.69 -12.23
CA LEU A 274 14.88 -13.82 -11.32
C LEU A 274 15.44 -12.58 -12.02
N ILE A 275 15.85 -12.72 -13.29
CA ILE A 275 16.51 -11.66 -14.04
C ILE A 275 15.50 -10.75 -14.77
N LYS A 276 14.23 -11.19 -14.87
CA LYS A 276 13.09 -10.44 -15.43
C LYS A 276 12.97 -8.98 -14.94
N GLU A 277 13.46 -8.68 -13.74
CA GLU A 277 13.34 -7.37 -13.10
C GLU A 277 14.68 -6.62 -12.99
N ALA A 278 15.80 -7.23 -13.41
CA ALA A 278 17.15 -6.70 -13.17
C ALA A 278 17.68 -5.83 -14.32
N SER A 279 17.36 -6.16 -15.58
CA SER A 279 17.89 -5.42 -16.74
C SER A 279 17.00 -5.46 -17.97
N LYS A 280 17.24 -4.54 -18.92
CA LYS A 280 16.58 -4.52 -20.24
C LYS A 280 17.13 -5.62 -21.14
N GLU A 281 18.44 -5.85 -21.08
CA GLU A 281 19.14 -6.92 -21.77
C GLU A 281 19.92 -7.79 -20.78
N VAL A 282 19.89 -9.09 -21.00
CA VAL A 282 20.70 -10.06 -20.26
C VAL A 282 21.57 -10.81 -21.25
N VAL A 283 22.87 -10.73 -21.06
CA VAL A 283 23.85 -11.41 -21.89
C VAL A 283 24.42 -12.58 -21.09
N PHE A 284 24.04 -13.80 -21.46
CA PHE A 284 24.66 -15.00 -20.94
C PHE A 284 25.96 -15.26 -21.70
N THR A 285 27.06 -15.37 -20.96
CA THR A 285 28.42 -15.51 -21.51
C THR A 285 29.02 -16.85 -21.15
N ASN A 286 30.03 -17.29 -21.91
CA ASN A 286 30.78 -18.54 -21.71
C ASN A 286 29.92 -19.81 -21.82
N ILE A 287 28.90 -19.77 -22.67
CA ILE A 287 28.05 -20.91 -22.92
C ILE A 287 28.81 -21.97 -23.72
N LYS A 288 28.85 -23.18 -23.16
CA LYS A 288 29.34 -24.40 -23.80
C LYS A 288 28.25 -25.46 -23.66
N PHE A 289 27.33 -25.46 -24.62
CA PHE A 289 26.25 -26.44 -24.68
C PHE A 289 26.58 -27.50 -25.73
N ASP A 290 26.54 -28.77 -25.32
CA ASP A 290 26.52 -29.91 -26.25
C ASP A 290 25.09 -30.12 -26.78
N LEU A 291 24.41 -29.05 -27.21
CA LEU A 291 23.03 -29.06 -27.67
C LEU A 291 22.99 -28.84 -29.19
N THR A 292 22.04 -29.51 -29.84
CA THR A 292 21.73 -29.27 -31.25
C THR A 292 21.09 -27.89 -31.45
N SER A 293 21.14 -27.36 -32.67
CA SER A 293 20.52 -26.06 -32.99
C SER A 293 19.01 -26.03 -32.69
N ASP A 294 18.30 -27.16 -32.80
CA ASP A 294 16.86 -27.26 -32.48
C ASP A 294 16.63 -27.20 -30.95
N GLU A 295 17.52 -27.79 -30.16
CA GLU A 295 17.45 -27.73 -28.69
C GLU A 295 17.78 -26.34 -28.17
N ILE A 296 18.76 -25.65 -28.78
CA ILE A 296 19.06 -24.24 -28.49
C ILE A 296 17.85 -23.37 -28.80
N ALA A 297 17.24 -23.51 -29.97
CA ALA A 297 16.06 -22.72 -30.36
C ALA A 297 14.89 -22.91 -29.39
N ARG A 298 14.59 -24.16 -28.99
CA ARG A 298 13.55 -24.45 -27.99
C ARG A 298 13.86 -23.85 -26.63
N LEU A 299 15.12 -23.88 -26.20
CA LEU A 299 15.54 -23.27 -24.94
C LEU A 299 15.32 -21.75 -24.99
N PHE A 300 15.72 -21.12 -26.09
CA PHE A 300 15.49 -19.70 -26.33
C PHE A 300 14.01 -19.35 -26.22
N ASP A 301 13.13 -20.07 -26.93
CA ASP A 301 11.68 -19.85 -26.89
C ASP A 301 11.12 -19.94 -25.47
N ILE A 302 11.58 -20.91 -24.69
CA ILE A 302 11.14 -21.08 -23.31
C ILE A 302 11.66 -19.94 -22.42
N LEU A 303 12.90 -19.50 -22.62
CA LEU A 303 13.50 -18.41 -21.84
C LEU A 303 12.87 -17.07 -22.18
N THR A 304 12.64 -16.74 -23.46
CA THR A 304 11.98 -15.51 -23.91
C THR A 304 10.49 -15.47 -23.56
N TYR A 305 9.77 -16.60 -23.59
CA TYR A 305 8.36 -16.61 -23.15
C TYR A 305 8.19 -16.20 -21.68
N ASN A 306 9.23 -16.39 -20.86
CA ASN A 306 9.18 -16.13 -19.43
C ASN A 306 9.78 -14.77 -19.01
N THR A 307 10.30 -13.97 -19.95
CA THR A 307 10.92 -12.67 -19.65
C THR A 307 10.53 -11.57 -20.62
N ASN A 308 10.52 -10.33 -20.13
CA ASN A 308 10.38 -9.13 -20.96
C ASN A 308 11.75 -8.49 -21.30
N ALA A 309 12.85 -9.06 -20.78
CA ALA A 309 14.21 -8.63 -21.10
C ALA A 309 14.66 -9.27 -22.42
N LEU A 310 15.45 -8.53 -23.21
CA LEU A 310 16.17 -9.09 -24.34
C LEU A 310 17.20 -10.09 -23.82
N LEU A 311 17.17 -11.34 -24.29
CA LEU A 311 18.15 -12.35 -23.92
C LEU A 311 19.14 -12.56 -25.06
N SER A 312 20.42 -12.37 -24.75
CA SER A 312 21.55 -12.53 -25.67
C SER A 312 22.46 -13.63 -25.13
N PHE A 313 23.01 -14.46 -26.01
CA PHE A 313 23.81 -15.62 -25.62
C PHE A 313 25.11 -15.61 -26.42
N VAL A 314 26.24 -15.54 -25.71
CA VAL A 314 27.57 -15.60 -26.32
C VAL A 314 28.07 -17.03 -26.21
N VAL A 315 27.95 -17.77 -27.32
CA VAL A 315 28.35 -19.17 -27.43
C VAL A 315 29.79 -19.27 -27.90
N LYS A 316 30.60 -20.08 -27.21
CA LYS A 316 31.98 -20.39 -27.61
C LYS A 316 32.04 -21.80 -28.18
N ASP A 317 32.46 -21.93 -29.43
CA ASP A 317 32.77 -23.23 -30.05
C ASP A 317 34.02 -23.87 -29.38
N ASP A 318 34.24 -25.17 -29.58
CA ASP A 318 35.35 -25.96 -29.03
C ASP A 318 36.75 -25.41 -29.40
N LYS A 319 36.81 -24.51 -30.38
CA LYS A 319 38.01 -23.78 -30.81
C LYS A 319 38.12 -22.35 -30.26
N GLU A 320 37.28 -21.97 -29.29
CA GLU A 320 37.15 -20.62 -28.71
C GLU A 320 36.70 -19.51 -29.68
N ASN A 321 36.19 -19.85 -30.86
CA ASN A 321 35.59 -18.86 -31.76
C ASN A 321 34.22 -18.42 -31.20
N VAL A 322 33.98 -17.10 -31.21
CA VAL A 322 32.69 -16.52 -30.83
C VAL A 322 31.73 -16.70 -32.00
N LEU A 323 30.61 -17.38 -31.73
CA LEU A 323 29.44 -17.36 -32.61
C LEU A 323 28.47 -16.35 -32.01
N GLU A 324 28.20 -15.27 -32.75
CA GLU A 324 27.20 -14.26 -32.38
C GLU A 324 25.77 -14.73 -32.65
#